data_AF-A0A1C5GWE4-F1
#
_entry.id   AF-A0A1C5GWE4-F1
#
_cell.length_a   1.000
_cell.length_b   1.000
_cell.length_c   1.000
_cell.angle_alpha   90.00
_cell.angle_beta   90.00
_cell.angle_gamma   90.00
#
_symmetry.space_group_name_H-M   'P 1'
#
loop_
_entity.id
_entity.type
_entity.pdbx_description
1 polymer ?
#
loop_
_entity_poly.entity_id
_entity_poly.type
_entity_poly.pdbx_seq_one_letter_code
_entity_poly.pdbx_strand_id
1 'polypeptide(L)'
;MTTNPHRLAARLADEDADGLVPDEQVLTFRAELLRRWPDLADVIAPWHHDLGWRRPWGPTDLADRFVAVSLSYGWNDTNALAALASAYGLDSYDPQSEQLAPPRSLPQTVGPDRDDMDEVVRIEGWVAEHHVVQLLRQISVYIGYGYDDLDEAALTGVLDDTNDESADGWFEYPLAGTPTLTIRFAQAPGSTVVSVRVEGAMNLILATRVETLLDLL
;
A
#
# COMPACT_ATOMS: atom_id res chain seq x y z
N MET A 1 -0.94 30.97 4.39
CA MET A 1 -2.40 31.07 4.25
C MET A 1 -2.92 29.64 4.21
N THR A 2 -3.74 29.23 5.18
CA THR A 2 -4.33 27.90 5.23
C THR A 2 -5.42 27.81 4.16
N THR A 3 -5.05 27.41 2.96
CA THR A 3 -5.99 27.10 1.88
C THR A 3 -6.87 25.95 2.35
N ASN A 4 -8.20 26.16 2.38
CA ASN A 4 -9.14 25.10 2.70
C ASN A 4 -8.98 23.96 1.67
N PRO A 5 -8.64 22.73 2.09
CA PRO A 5 -8.29 21.63 1.18
C PRO A 5 -9.45 21.25 0.25
N HIS A 6 -10.69 21.36 0.72
CA HIS A 6 -11.87 21.14 -0.12
C HIS A 6 -11.98 22.17 -1.26
N ARG A 7 -11.70 23.44 -0.97
CA ARG A 7 -11.69 24.50 -2.00
C ARG A 7 -10.52 24.34 -2.96
N LEU A 8 -9.37 23.87 -2.48
CA LEU A 8 -8.22 23.58 -3.33
C LEU A 8 -8.54 22.41 -4.27
N ALA A 9 -9.10 21.32 -3.75
CA ALA A 9 -9.49 20.16 -4.55
C ALA A 9 -10.54 20.52 -5.62
N ALA A 10 -11.54 21.33 -5.28
CA ALA A 10 -12.52 21.83 -6.24
C ALA A 10 -11.87 22.66 -7.36
N ARG A 11 -10.92 23.54 -7.03
CA ARG A 11 -10.15 24.30 -8.05
C ARG A 11 -9.31 23.40 -8.94
N LEU A 12 -8.61 22.43 -8.34
CA LEU A 12 -7.77 21.49 -9.09
C LEU A 12 -8.59 20.57 -10.02
N ALA A 13 -9.83 20.24 -9.66
CA ALA A 13 -10.76 19.52 -10.53
C ALA A 13 -11.13 20.33 -11.80
N ASP A 14 -11.10 21.66 -11.72
CA ASP A 14 -11.25 22.57 -12.85
C ASP A 14 -9.90 22.91 -13.54
N GLU A 15 -8.83 22.19 -13.21
CA GLU A 15 -7.44 22.44 -13.65
C GLU A 15 -6.89 23.83 -13.28
N ASP A 16 -7.48 24.50 -12.28
CA ASP A 16 -6.97 25.75 -11.71
C ASP A 16 -5.90 25.47 -10.64
N ALA A 17 -4.65 25.48 -11.09
CA ALA A 17 -3.47 25.33 -10.24
C ALA A 17 -2.81 26.68 -9.86
N ASP A 18 -3.53 27.80 -9.96
CA ASP A 18 -2.95 29.11 -9.62
C ASP A 18 -2.47 29.13 -8.16
N GLY A 19 -1.20 29.47 -7.99
CA GLY A 19 -0.52 29.51 -6.69
C GLY A 19 0.12 28.19 -6.25
N LEU A 20 0.00 27.10 -7.02
CA LEU A 20 0.80 25.89 -6.80
C LEU A 20 2.17 26.03 -7.47
N VAL A 21 3.20 25.63 -6.73
CA VAL A 21 4.58 25.59 -7.21
C VAL A 21 4.81 24.22 -7.86
N PRO A 22 5.40 24.16 -9.07
CA PRO A 22 5.85 22.91 -9.67
C PRO A 22 6.79 22.11 -8.76
N ASP A 23 6.59 20.80 -8.74
CA ASP A 23 7.33 19.85 -7.94
C ASP A 23 7.63 18.57 -8.75
N GLU A 24 8.92 18.24 -8.87
CA GLU A 24 9.39 17.05 -9.58
C GLU A 24 8.93 15.74 -8.91
N GLN A 25 8.63 15.78 -7.61
CA GLN A 25 8.05 14.64 -6.89
C GLN A 25 6.67 14.28 -7.43
N VAL A 26 5.88 15.25 -7.91
CA VAL A 26 4.57 15.01 -8.53
C VAL A 26 4.71 14.25 -9.84
N LEU A 27 5.70 14.61 -10.68
CA LEU A 27 5.99 13.89 -11.93
C LEU A 27 6.47 12.46 -11.65
N THR A 28 7.34 12.30 -10.66
CA THR A 28 7.88 10.98 -10.29
C THR A 28 6.78 10.08 -9.73
N PHE A 29 5.95 10.61 -8.83
CA PHE A 29 4.76 9.94 -8.32
C PHE A 29 3.82 9.53 -9.46
N ARG A 30 3.55 10.44 -10.40
CA ARG A 30 2.69 10.18 -11.55
C ARG A 30 3.21 9.03 -12.42
N ALA A 31 4.51 9.01 -12.71
CA ALA A 31 5.12 7.94 -13.49
C ALA A 31 4.99 6.58 -12.77
N GLU A 32 5.24 6.55 -11.46
CA GLU A 32 5.12 5.34 -10.65
C GLU A 32 3.67 4.87 -10.52
N LEU A 33 2.72 5.80 -10.36
CA LEU A 33 1.28 5.54 -10.33
C LEU A 33 0.84 4.81 -11.60
N LEU A 34 1.21 5.32 -12.77
CA LEU A 34 0.84 4.73 -14.06
C LEU A 34 1.61 3.45 -14.37
N ARG A 35 2.81 3.28 -13.81
CA ARG A 35 3.55 2.00 -13.89
C ARG A 35 2.83 0.90 -13.10
N ARG A 36 2.27 1.23 -11.93
CA ARG A 36 1.56 0.27 -11.07
C ARG A 36 0.12 0.02 -11.49
N TRP A 37 -0.57 1.06 -11.95
CA TRP A 37 -1.95 0.98 -12.42
C TRP A 37 -2.09 1.67 -13.79
N PRO A 38 -1.73 0.97 -14.89
CA PRO A 38 -1.83 1.52 -16.23
C PRO A 38 -3.24 1.98 -16.61
N ASP A 39 -4.27 1.33 -16.08
CA ASP A 39 -5.68 1.66 -16.32
C ASP A 39 -6.07 3.06 -15.81
N LEU A 40 -5.28 3.66 -14.91
CA LEU A 40 -5.51 5.04 -14.45
C LEU A 40 -5.15 6.09 -15.48
N ALA A 41 -4.47 5.72 -16.58
CA ALA A 41 -4.06 6.65 -17.62
C ALA A 41 -5.24 7.43 -18.24
N ASP A 42 -6.43 6.83 -18.26
CA ASP A 42 -7.63 7.45 -18.84
C ASP A 42 -8.44 8.30 -17.84
N VAL A 43 -8.07 8.28 -16.55
CA VAL A 43 -8.82 8.94 -15.47
C VAL A 43 -7.94 9.86 -14.62
N ILE A 44 -6.69 10.09 -15.03
CA ILE A 44 -5.73 10.95 -14.36
C ILE A 44 -5.72 12.36 -14.95
N ALA A 45 -5.75 13.37 -14.08
CA ALA A 45 -5.64 14.79 -14.38
C ALA A 45 -4.48 15.43 -13.60
N PRO A 46 -3.91 16.55 -14.07
CA PRO A 46 -4.15 17.16 -15.37
C PRO A 46 -3.57 16.26 -16.46
N TRP A 47 -4.06 16.31 -17.69
CA TRP A 47 -3.55 15.43 -18.75
C TRP A 47 -2.11 15.81 -19.14
N HIS A 48 -1.24 14.82 -19.40
CA HIS A 48 0.16 15.06 -19.80
C HIS A 48 0.48 14.42 -21.15
N HIS A 49 1.13 15.18 -22.04
CA HIS A 49 1.35 14.80 -23.44
C HIS A 49 2.35 13.65 -23.64
N ASP A 50 3.25 13.38 -22.68
CA ASP A 50 4.34 12.40 -22.84
C ASP A 50 3.91 10.92 -22.90
N LEU A 51 2.61 10.63 -22.80
CA LEU A 51 2.09 9.25 -22.85
C LEU A 51 1.46 8.87 -24.21
N GLY A 52 1.46 9.75 -25.20
CA GLY A 52 1.11 9.40 -26.59
C GLY A 52 -0.39 9.15 -26.88
N TRP A 53 -1.29 9.42 -25.93
CA TRP A 53 -2.74 9.26 -26.09
C TRP A 53 -3.46 10.61 -26.29
N ARG A 54 -4.46 10.64 -27.19
CA ARG A 54 -5.01 11.85 -27.83
C ARG A 54 -5.94 12.69 -26.92
N ARG A 55 -5.63 13.99 -26.72
CA ARG A 55 -6.45 15.19 -27.10
C ARG A 55 -5.54 16.45 -27.08
N PRO A 56 -5.78 17.52 -27.89
CA PRO A 56 -4.84 18.62 -28.08
C PRO A 56 -5.14 19.91 -27.29
N TRP A 57 -5.95 19.85 -26.23
CA TRP A 57 -6.36 21.05 -25.48
C TRP A 57 -6.26 20.81 -23.98
N GLY A 58 -5.40 21.58 -23.33
CA GLY A 58 -5.11 21.57 -21.88
C GLY A 58 -3.76 22.26 -21.63
N PRO A 59 -3.57 23.00 -20.52
CA PRO A 59 -2.27 23.56 -20.18
C PRO A 59 -1.25 22.43 -19.93
N THR A 60 -0.13 22.46 -20.64
CA THR A 60 0.90 21.40 -20.63
C THR A 60 1.78 21.42 -19.38
N ASP A 61 1.64 22.45 -18.56
CA ASP A 61 2.54 22.85 -17.47
C ASP A 61 1.95 22.59 -16.07
N LEU A 62 0.99 21.68 -15.97
CA LEU A 62 0.28 21.37 -14.73
C LEU A 62 0.61 20.00 -14.14
N ALA A 63 1.18 19.09 -14.94
CA ALA A 63 1.44 17.72 -14.51
C ALA A 63 2.51 17.59 -13.43
N ASP A 64 3.32 18.63 -13.25
CA ASP A 64 4.29 18.79 -12.18
C ASP A 64 3.70 19.48 -10.94
N ARG A 65 2.42 19.88 -10.93
CA ARG A 65 1.81 20.61 -9.81
C ARG A 65 0.83 19.78 -8.99
N PHE A 66 0.08 18.90 -9.65
CA PHE A 66 -0.87 18.03 -8.96
C PHE A 66 -1.15 16.75 -9.75
N VAL A 67 -1.71 15.76 -9.06
CA VAL A 67 -2.33 14.58 -9.65
C VAL A 67 -3.72 14.43 -9.04
N ALA A 68 -4.73 14.36 -9.89
CA ALA A 68 -6.10 14.01 -9.53
C ALA A 68 -6.49 12.73 -10.28
N VAL A 69 -7.18 11.81 -9.62
CA VAL A 69 -7.61 10.55 -10.25
C VAL A 69 -9.10 10.36 -10.00
N SER A 70 -9.86 10.11 -11.06
CA SER A 70 -11.29 9.83 -10.98
C SER A 70 -11.55 8.33 -10.88
N LEU A 71 -11.93 7.89 -9.68
CA LEU A 71 -11.98 6.47 -9.34
C LEU A 71 -13.41 5.96 -9.45
N SER A 72 -13.57 4.80 -10.08
CA SER A 72 -14.87 4.15 -10.15
C SER A 72 -15.29 3.64 -8.77
N TYR A 73 -16.60 3.68 -8.50
CA TYR A 73 -17.16 3.15 -7.25
C TYR A 73 -16.79 1.67 -7.08
N GLY A 74 -16.18 1.33 -5.94
CA GLY A 74 -15.72 -0.04 -5.65
C GLY A 74 -14.27 -0.34 -6.05
N TRP A 75 -13.46 0.68 -6.36
CA TRP A 75 -12.03 0.46 -6.51
C TRP A 75 -11.36 0.21 -5.15
N ASN A 76 -10.70 -0.94 -5.00
CA ASN A 76 -10.23 -1.45 -3.72
C ASN A 76 -8.85 -0.92 -3.29
N ASP A 77 -8.16 -0.16 -4.13
CA ASP A 77 -6.78 0.29 -3.92
C ASP A 77 -6.64 1.76 -3.49
N THR A 78 -7.72 2.42 -3.06
CA THR A 78 -7.69 3.84 -2.65
C THR A 78 -6.65 4.13 -1.56
N ASN A 79 -6.51 3.23 -0.57
CA ASN A 79 -5.50 3.34 0.48
C ASN A 79 -4.07 3.22 -0.07
N ALA A 80 -3.87 2.41 -1.13
CA ALA A 80 -2.57 2.26 -1.76
C ALA A 80 -2.13 3.55 -2.49
N LEU A 81 -3.09 4.33 -3.01
CA LEU A 81 -2.79 5.64 -3.59
C LEU A 81 -2.29 6.64 -2.56
N ALA A 82 -3.03 6.79 -1.44
CA ALA A 82 -2.66 7.72 -0.38
C ALA A 82 -1.29 7.36 0.24
N ALA A 83 -1.02 6.06 0.41
CA ALA A 83 0.27 5.56 0.88
C ALA A 83 1.40 5.86 -0.12
N LEU A 84 1.15 5.67 -1.42
CA LEU A 84 2.12 6.00 -2.46
C LEU A 84 2.40 7.50 -2.48
N ALA A 85 1.37 8.35 -2.48
CA ALA A 85 1.53 9.81 -2.43
C ALA A 85 2.37 10.25 -1.22
N SER A 86 2.08 9.70 -0.04
CA SER A 86 2.86 9.96 1.18
C SER A 86 4.32 9.56 1.05
N ALA A 87 4.63 8.44 0.38
CA ALA A 87 6.02 8.00 0.15
C ALA A 87 6.82 8.96 -0.74
N TYR A 88 6.13 9.71 -1.60
CA TYR A 88 6.71 10.78 -2.42
C TYR A 88 6.67 12.16 -1.74
N GLY A 89 6.27 12.24 -0.47
CA GLY A 89 6.18 13.51 0.26
C GLY A 89 4.99 14.38 -0.16
N LEU A 90 3.98 13.80 -0.80
CA LEU A 90 2.81 14.52 -1.29
C LEU A 90 1.64 14.45 -0.31
N ASP A 91 0.91 15.56 -0.18
CA ASP A 91 -0.40 15.59 0.47
C ASP A 91 -1.42 14.81 -0.39
N SER A 92 -2.28 14.01 0.25
CA SER A 92 -3.41 13.37 -0.43
C SER A 92 -4.73 13.81 0.19
N TYR A 93 -5.73 14.08 -0.65
CA TYR A 93 -7.05 14.54 -0.20
C TYR A 93 -8.15 13.68 -0.82
N ASP A 94 -8.99 13.08 0.02
CA ASP A 94 -10.19 12.37 -0.40
C ASP A 94 -11.43 13.27 -0.20
N PRO A 95 -12.09 13.73 -1.28
CA PRO A 95 -13.29 14.55 -1.18
C PRO A 95 -14.52 13.79 -0.64
N GLN A 96 -14.54 12.46 -0.68
CA GLN A 96 -15.66 11.67 -0.14
C GLN A 96 -15.58 11.56 1.39
N SER A 97 -14.36 11.40 1.91
CA SER A 97 -14.11 11.34 3.35
C SER A 97 -13.81 12.70 3.99
N GLU A 98 -13.65 13.75 3.17
CA GLU A 98 -13.15 15.08 3.54
C GLU A 98 -11.82 15.05 4.32
N GLN A 99 -11.02 14.02 4.12
CA GLN A 99 -9.76 13.82 4.83
C GLN A 99 -8.57 14.29 4.00
N LEU A 100 -7.78 15.18 4.61
CA LEU A 100 -6.43 15.49 4.14
C LEU A 100 -5.45 14.61 4.91
N ALA A 101 -4.78 13.70 4.21
CA ALA A 101 -3.66 12.96 4.75
C ALA A 101 -2.36 13.70 4.35
N PRO A 102 -1.70 14.39 5.30
CA PRO A 102 -0.43 15.03 5.01
C PRO A 102 0.62 13.97 4.68
N PRO A 103 1.71 14.32 3.97
CA PRO A 103 2.82 13.42 3.83
C PRO A 103 3.26 13.05 5.24
N ARG A 104 3.22 11.75 5.54
CA ARG A 104 3.75 11.27 6.82
C ARG A 104 5.20 11.73 6.85
N SER A 105 5.52 12.63 7.77
CA SER A 105 6.90 12.99 8.07
C SER A 105 7.63 11.68 8.31
N LEU A 106 8.47 11.27 7.36
CA LEU A 106 9.49 10.27 7.63
C LEU A 106 10.19 10.75 8.92
N PRO A 107 10.48 9.87 9.89
CA PRO A 107 11.39 10.25 10.95
C PRO A 107 12.62 10.85 10.28
N GLN A 108 12.96 12.10 10.62
CA GLN A 108 14.08 12.81 10.02
C GLN A 108 15.35 12.01 10.25
N THR A 109 15.79 11.26 9.24
CA THR A 109 17.08 10.59 9.27
C THR A 109 18.14 11.66 9.08
N VAL A 110 18.83 11.96 10.18
CA VAL A 110 20.05 12.75 10.19
C VAL A 110 21.09 12.03 9.34
N GLY A 111 21.52 12.67 8.24
CA GLY A 111 22.82 12.48 7.61
C GLY A 111 22.90 11.38 6.53
N PRO A 112 23.48 11.67 5.35
CA PRO A 112 23.74 10.67 4.34
C PRO A 112 25.10 10.02 4.64
N ASP A 113 25.11 8.80 5.18
CA ASP A 113 26.16 7.82 4.88
C ASP A 113 25.80 6.42 5.39
N ARG A 114 25.70 5.50 4.42
CA ARG A 114 26.03 4.06 4.48
C ARG A 114 25.00 3.05 5.02
N ASP A 115 24.73 2.12 4.11
CA ASP A 115 24.07 0.81 4.18
C ASP A 115 22.54 0.78 4.15
N ASP A 116 22.04 0.43 2.96
CA ASP A 116 20.79 -0.29 2.73
C ASP A 116 20.74 -1.52 3.64
N MET A 117 20.35 -1.33 4.90
CA MET A 117 19.89 -2.43 5.74
C MET A 117 18.41 -2.59 5.46
N ASP A 118 18.07 -3.68 4.78
CA ASP A 118 16.76 -4.33 4.83
C ASP A 118 16.35 -4.49 6.31
N GLU A 119 15.64 -3.50 6.86
CA GLU A 119 15.14 -3.56 8.23
C GLU A 119 14.11 -4.69 8.30
N VAL A 120 14.41 -5.72 9.10
CA VAL A 120 13.48 -6.83 9.30
C VAL A 120 12.33 -6.31 10.15
N VAL A 121 11.21 -6.06 9.48
CA VAL A 121 9.97 -5.63 10.13
C VAL A 121 9.22 -6.86 10.61
N ARG A 122 8.61 -6.75 11.78
CA ARG A 122 7.72 -7.76 12.37
C ARG A 122 6.34 -7.15 12.60
N ILE A 123 5.30 -7.82 12.14
CA ILE A 123 3.90 -7.46 12.34
C ILE A 123 3.20 -8.64 13.00
N GLU A 124 2.35 -8.36 13.98
CA GLU A 124 1.59 -9.36 14.71
C GLU A 124 0.10 -9.01 14.68
N GLY A 125 -0.75 -10.04 14.61
CA GLY A 125 -2.19 -9.87 14.56
C GLY A 125 -2.92 -11.20 14.79
N TRP A 126 -4.22 -11.17 14.59
CA TRP A 126 -5.10 -12.32 14.79
C TRP A 126 -6.01 -12.43 13.58
N VAL A 127 -6.27 -13.65 13.12
CA VAL A 127 -7.26 -13.90 12.07
C VAL A 127 -8.14 -15.07 12.46
N ALA A 128 -9.36 -15.12 11.93
CA ALA A 128 -10.16 -16.33 12.03
C ALA A 128 -9.48 -17.48 11.27
N GLU A 129 -9.57 -18.71 11.79
CA GLU A 129 -8.93 -19.89 11.17
C GLU A 129 -9.27 -20.06 9.67
N HIS A 130 -10.54 -19.84 9.32
CA HIS A 130 -11.00 -19.94 7.93
C HIS A 130 -10.49 -18.82 7.00
N HIS A 131 -9.88 -17.76 7.54
CA HIS A 131 -9.27 -16.68 6.77
C HIS A 131 -7.76 -16.84 6.57
N VAL A 132 -7.11 -17.86 7.15
CA VAL A 132 -5.66 -18.08 7.02
C VAL A 132 -5.23 -18.26 5.56
N VAL A 133 -5.98 -19.04 4.78
CA VAL A 133 -5.71 -19.24 3.34
C VAL A 133 -5.86 -17.93 2.56
N GLN A 134 -6.90 -17.14 2.89
CA GLN A 134 -7.14 -15.85 2.25
C GLN A 134 -6.01 -14.85 2.56
N LEU A 135 -5.55 -14.82 3.82
CA LEU A 135 -4.42 -14.01 4.25
C LEU A 135 -3.17 -14.34 3.43
N LEU A 136 -2.79 -15.63 3.36
CA LEU A 136 -1.59 -16.06 2.66
C LEU A 136 -1.66 -15.78 1.16
N ARG A 137 -2.81 -16.03 0.53
CA ARG A 137 -3.01 -15.70 -0.89
C ARG A 137 -2.83 -14.21 -1.15
N GLN A 138 -3.37 -13.35 -0.29
CA GLN A 138 -3.28 -11.90 -0.46
C GLN A 138 -1.86 -11.35 -0.19
N ILE A 139 -1.16 -11.86 0.84
CA ILE A 139 0.25 -11.53 1.09
C ILE A 139 1.11 -11.98 -0.09
N SER A 140 0.84 -13.16 -0.63
CA SER A 140 1.56 -13.71 -1.78
C SER A 140 1.46 -12.81 -3.01
N VAL A 141 0.28 -12.25 -3.27
CA VAL A 141 0.09 -11.24 -4.33
C VAL A 141 0.97 -10.01 -4.11
N TYR A 142 1.11 -9.52 -2.86
CA TYR A 142 1.92 -8.33 -2.58
C TYR A 142 3.41 -8.53 -2.84
N ILE A 143 3.92 -9.75 -2.67
CA ILE A 143 5.35 -10.09 -2.83
C ILE A 143 5.64 -10.85 -4.14
N GLY A 144 4.64 -11.04 -4.99
CA GLY A 144 4.76 -11.81 -6.24
C GLY A 144 5.06 -13.30 -6.04
N TYR A 145 4.68 -13.89 -4.90
CA TYR A 145 4.76 -15.34 -4.68
C TYR A 145 3.60 -16.05 -5.38
N GLY A 146 3.91 -17.12 -6.11
CA GLY A 146 2.92 -17.90 -6.86
C GLY A 146 2.20 -18.92 -5.97
N TYR A 147 1.32 -18.43 -5.10
CA TYR A 147 0.55 -19.27 -4.18
C TYR A 147 -0.39 -20.23 -4.93
N ASP A 148 -0.29 -21.53 -4.66
CA ASP A 148 -1.03 -22.59 -5.36
C ASP A 148 -1.67 -23.64 -4.42
N ASP A 149 -2.25 -24.69 -5.00
CA ASP A 149 -2.96 -25.75 -4.27
C ASP A 149 -2.03 -26.57 -3.35
N LEU A 150 -0.72 -26.64 -3.63
CA LEU A 150 0.25 -27.32 -2.78
C LEU A 150 0.48 -26.53 -1.48
N ASP A 151 0.46 -25.21 -1.58
CA ASP A 151 0.54 -24.32 -0.43
C ASP A 151 -0.68 -24.48 0.49
N GLU A 152 -1.88 -24.57 -0.07
CA GLU A 152 -3.11 -24.85 0.70
C GLU A 152 -3.05 -26.23 1.37
N ALA A 153 -2.55 -27.25 0.66
CA ALA A 153 -2.38 -28.59 1.21
C ALA A 153 -1.39 -28.61 2.39
N ALA A 154 -0.34 -27.78 2.36
CA ALA A 154 0.66 -27.69 3.43
C ALA A 154 0.09 -27.13 4.75
N LEU A 155 -1.02 -26.39 4.70
CA LEU A 155 -1.69 -25.81 5.87
C LEU A 155 -2.74 -26.74 6.49
N THR A 156 -3.13 -27.80 5.78
CA THR A 156 -4.21 -28.69 6.22
C THR A 156 -3.78 -29.46 7.47
N GLY A 157 -4.50 -29.27 8.58
CA GLY A 157 -4.24 -29.93 9.87
C GLY A 157 -3.01 -29.43 10.62
N VAL A 158 -2.29 -28.44 10.09
CA VAL A 158 -1.06 -27.91 10.70
C VAL A 158 -1.36 -27.14 11.99
N LEU A 159 -2.52 -26.48 12.06
CA LEU A 159 -2.89 -25.64 13.20
C LEU A 159 -3.28 -26.47 14.43
N ASP A 160 -3.72 -27.71 14.25
CA ASP A 160 -4.17 -28.60 15.34
C ASP A 160 -3.07 -28.89 16.36
N ASP A 161 -1.80 -28.83 15.93
CA ASP A 161 -0.62 -29.08 16.76
C ASP A 161 0.06 -27.78 17.25
N THR A 162 -0.51 -26.60 16.97
CA THR A 162 0.08 -25.29 17.32
C THR A 162 -0.52 -24.69 18.59
N ASN A 163 0.26 -23.86 19.30
CA ASN A 163 -0.15 -23.16 20.51
C ASN A 163 0.66 -21.87 20.68
N ASP A 164 -0.01 -20.73 20.69
CA ASP A 164 0.63 -19.41 20.76
C ASP A 164 1.26 -19.09 22.13
N GLU A 165 0.80 -19.76 23.20
CA GLU A 165 1.39 -19.68 24.54
C GLU A 165 2.70 -20.48 24.64
N SER A 166 2.99 -21.35 23.67
CA SER A 166 4.20 -22.16 23.63
C SER A 166 5.25 -21.53 22.72
N ALA A 167 6.47 -21.35 23.22
CA ALA A 167 7.56 -20.74 22.45
C ALA A 167 7.89 -21.51 21.16
N ASP A 168 7.81 -22.84 21.21
CA ASP A 168 8.02 -23.74 20.06
C ASP A 168 6.69 -24.18 19.40
N GLY A 169 5.55 -23.58 19.80
CA GLY A 169 4.21 -23.96 19.34
C GLY A 169 3.76 -23.26 18.07
N TRP A 170 4.66 -22.58 17.36
CA TRP A 170 4.35 -21.82 16.15
C TRP A 170 4.71 -22.61 14.90
N PHE A 171 3.79 -22.73 13.96
CA PHE A 171 4.07 -23.20 12.62
C PHE A 171 4.70 -22.09 11.81
N GLU A 172 5.84 -22.37 11.16
CA GLU A 172 6.54 -21.42 10.30
C GLU A 172 6.34 -21.77 8.83
N TYR A 173 5.98 -20.76 8.04
CA TYR A 173 5.71 -20.90 6.62
C TYR A 173 6.44 -19.81 5.82
N PRO A 174 7.51 -20.15 5.09
CA PRO A 174 8.26 -19.20 4.29
C PRO A 174 7.57 -18.93 2.96
N LEU A 175 7.28 -17.66 2.68
CA LEU A 175 6.84 -17.19 1.38
C LEU A 175 8.04 -16.64 0.59
N ALA A 176 8.49 -17.41 -0.39
CA ALA A 176 9.67 -17.12 -1.21
C ALA A 176 9.41 -16.07 -2.32
N GLY A 177 8.69 -15.00 -1.99
CA GLY A 177 8.48 -13.85 -2.87
C GLY A 177 9.63 -12.84 -2.80
N THR A 178 9.40 -11.65 -3.38
CA THR A 178 10.30 -10.50 -3.31
C THR A 178 9.57 -9.32 -2.66
N PRO A 179 9.84 -8.99 -1.38
CA PRO A 179 10.80 -9.63 -0.46
C PRO A 179 10.32 -10.99 0.05
N THR A 180 11.24 -11.81 0.55
CA THR A 180 10.91 -13.07 1.23
C THR A 180 10.34 -12.78 2.60
N LEU A 181 9.19 -13.37 2.92
CA LEU A 181 8.52 -13.23 4.21
C LEU A 181 8.42 -14.58 4.90
N THR A 182 8.55 -14.59 6.22
CA THR A 182 8.24 -15.75 7.06
C THR A 182 6.94 -15.46 7.80
N ILE A 183 5.93 -16.29 7.56
CA ILE A 183 4.65 -16.20 8.25
C ILE A 183 4.62 -17.26 9.33
N ARG A 184 4.31 -16.88 10.56
CA ARG A 184 4.10 -17.82 11.66
C ARG A 184 2.66 -17.83 12.10
N PHE A 185 2.16 -19.02 12.39
CA PHE A 185 0.81 -19.26 12.84
C PHE A 185 0.80 -20.06 14.13
N ALA A 186 -0.09 -19.72 15.05
CA ALA A 186 -0.37 -20.55 16.20
C ALA A 186 -1.82 -20.41 16.65
N GLN A 187 -2.46 -21.49 17.10
CA GLN A 187 -3.77 -21.39 17.73
C GLN A 187 -3.67 -20.74 19.10
N ALA A 188 -4.64 -19.87 19.39
CA ALA A 188 -4.87 -19.38 20.74
C ALA A 188 -5.70 -20.41 21.54
N PRO A 189 -5.20 -20.94 22.68
CA PRO A 189 -5.91 -21.95 23.45
C PRO A 189 -7.34 -21.54 23.82
N GLY A 190 -8.31 -22.38 23.45
CA GLY A 190 -9.71 -22.16 23.76
C GLY A 190 -10.42 -21.11 22.88
N SER A 191 -9.80 -20.70 21.77
CA SER A 191 -10.38 -19.79 20.79
C SER A 191 -10.39 -20.39 19.37
N THR A 192 -11.13 -19.77 18.46
CA THR A 192 -11.16 -20.10 17.03
C THR A 192 -10.32 -19.11 16.20
N VAL A 193 -9.47 -18.33 16.87
CA VAL A 193 -8.57 -17.36 16.26
C VAL A 193 -7.17 -17.93 16.20
N VAL A 194 -6.46 -17.56 15.15
CA VAL A 194 -5.07 -17.92 14.89
C VAL A 194 -4.23 -16.67 15.07
N SER A 195 -3.25 -16.76 15.96
CA SER A 195 -2.21 -15.77 16.15
C SER A 195 -1.29 -15.80 14.93
N VAL A 196 -1.08 -14.64 14.32
CA VAL A 196 -0.26 -14.51 13.12
C VAL A 196 0.90 -13.57 13.40
N ARG A 197 2.09 -13.97 12.95
CA ARG A 197 3.27 -13.11 12.91
C ARG A 197 3.88 -13.11 11.52
N VAL A 198 4.07 -11.94 10.94
CA VAL A 198 4.71 -11.75 9.64
C VAL A 198 6.06 -11.08 9.84
N GLU A 199 7.12 -11.70 9.32
CA GLU A 199 8.49 -11.20 9.43
C GLU A 199 9.18 -11.17 8.08
N GLY A 200 9.98 -10.14 7.84
CA GLY A 200 10.86 -10.07 6.68
C GLY A 200 11.29 -8.64 6.37
N ALA A 201 12.07 -8.51 5.30
CA ALA A 201 12.53 -7.22 4.78
C ALA A 201 11.37 -6.45 4.13
N MET A 202 10.47 -5.91 4.95
CA MET A 202 9.31 -5.17 4.45
C MET A 202 9.61 -3.68 4.40
N ASN A 203 9.37 -3.07 3.24
CA ASN A 203 9.24 -1.62 3.19
C ASN A 203 7.93 -1.19 3.89
N LEU A 204 7.83 0.10 4.22
CA LEU A 204 6.66 0.67 4.91
C LEU A 204 5.32 0.37 4.20
N ILE A 205 5.30 0.36 2.86
CA ILE A 205 4.08 0.10 2.07
C ILE A 205 3.61 -1.34 2.28
N LEU A 206 4.52 -2.31 2.18
CA LEU A 206 4.22 -3.72 2.39
C LEU A 206 3.81 -3.97 3.84
N ALA A 207 4.52 -3.36 4.79
CA ALA A 207 4.21 -3.46 6.21
C ALA A 207 2.78 -2.97 6.51
N THR A 208 2.42 -1.76 6.06
CA THR A 208 1.06 -1.22 6.26
C THR A 208 -0.02 -2.06 5.57
N ARG A 209 0.25 -2.62 4.39
CA ARG A 209 -0.70 -3.51 3.69
C ARG A 209 -0.93 -4.81 4.46
N VAL A 210 0.12 -5.40 5.03
CA VAL A 210 0.03 -6.61 5.85
C VAL A 210 -0.72 -6.31 7.15
N GLU A 211 -0.41 -5.20 7.82
CA GLU A 211 -1.12 -4.75 9.03
C GLU A 211 -2.62 -4.54 8.77
N THR A 212 -2.96 -3.78 7.71
CA THR A 212 -4.37 -3.54 7.34
C THR A 212 -5.10 -4.83 6.98
N LEU A 213 -4.40 -5.78 6.34
CA LEU A 213 -5.00 -7.06 5.97
C LEU A 213 -5.30 -7.91 7.21
N LEU A 214 -4.44 -7.88 8.23
CA LEU A 214 -4.68 -8.57 9.50
C LEU A 214 -5.87 -7.96 10.26
N ASP A 215 -6.08 -6.64 10.17
CA ASP A 215 -7.21 -5.97 10.83
C ASP A 215 -8.57 -6.25 10.17
N LEU A 216 -8.57 -6.70 8.90
CA LEU A 216 -9.80 -6.92 8.11
C LEU A 216 -10.29 -8.37 8.12
N LEU A 217 -9.47 -9.33 8.57
CA LEU A 217 -9.74 -10.77 8.55
C LEU A 217 -9.96 -11.33 9.95
#